data_AF-A0A392MJN5-F1
#
_entry.id   AF-A0A392MJN5-F1
#
_cell.length_a   1.000
_cell.length_b   1.000
_cell.length_c   1.000
_cell.angle_alpha   90.00
_cell.angle_beta   90.00
_cell.angle_gamma   90.00
#
_symmetry.space_group_name_H-M   'P 1'
#
loop_
_entity.id
_entity.type
_entity.pdbx_description
1 polymer ?
#
loop_
_entity_poly.entity_id
_entity_poly.type
_entity_poly.pdbx_seq_one_letter_code
_entity_poly.pdbx_strand_id
1 'polypeptide(L)'
;MAVEDPPAGRFTWTIDNFSRLPKKHYSDVFTVGGYKWRILIFPKGNNAEHLSMYIDVADSVTMPYGWTRFAQFSLTVVNQVHSKYSIRK
;
A
#
# COMPACT_ATOMS: atom_id res chain seq x y z
N MET A 1 -13.31 18.68 -23.92
CA MET A 1 -12.93 18.85 -22.50
C MET A 1 -11.75 17.92 -22.28
N ALA A 2 -10.57 18.44 -21.95
CA ALA A 2 -9.42 17.57 -21.65
C ALA A 2 -9.76 16.80 -20.38
N VAL A 3 -9.80 15.47 -20.48
CA VAL A 3 -9.87 14.61 -19.29
C VAL A 3 -8.49 14.74 -18.65
N GLU A 4 -8.39 15.48 -17.54
CA GLU A 4 -7.15 15.47 -16.76
C GLU A 4 -6.89 14.04 -16.30
N ASP A 5 -5.66 13.57 -16.48
CA ASP A 5 -5.26 12.26 -16.00
C ASP A 5 -5.54 12.17 -14.49
N PRO A 6 -6.09 11.05 -14.01
CA PRO A 6 -6.33 10.88 -12.59
C PRO A 6 -5.01 11.08 -11.83
N PRO A 7 -5.01 11.78 -10.68
CA PRO A 7 -3.82 12.02 -9.90
C PRO A 7 -3.09 10.70 -9.58
N ALA A 8 -1.92 10.51 -10.17
CA ALA A 8 -1.09 9.33 -10.00
C ALA A 8 0.06 9.60 -9.02
N GLY A 9 0.42 8.60 -8.22
CA GLY A 9 1.53 8.69 -7.30
C GLY A 9 2.18 7.34 -7.07
N ARG A 10 3.47 7.36 -6.75
CA ARG A 10 4.22 6.16 -6.35
C ARG A 10 4.83 6.39 -4.98
N PHE A 11 4.58 5.46 -4.08
CA PHE A 11 5.20 5.41 -2.76
C PHE A 11 6.02 4.12 -2.64
N THR A 12 7.20 4.24 -2.04
CA THR A 12 8.09 3.10 -1.80
C THR A 12 8.44 3.09 -0.32
N TRP A 13 8.26 1.93 0.29
CA TRP A 13 8.53 1.71 1.70
C TRP A 13 9.62 0.66 1.84
N THR A 14 10.76 1.08 2.38
CA THR A 14 11.84 0.18 2.79
C THR A 14 11.58 -0.27 4.22
N ILE A 15 11.65 -1.57 4.46
CA ILE A 15 11.39 -2.17 5.75
C ILE A 15 12.68 -2.79 6.27
N ASP A 16 13.20 -2.23 7.35
CA ASP A 16 14.33 -2.82 8.06
C ASP A 16 13.87 -3.95 8.97
N ASN A 17 14.72 -4.96 9.15
CA ASN A 17 14.48 -6.10 10.04
C ASN A 17 13.12 -6.79 9.82
N PHE A 18 12.67 -6.93 8.56
CA PHE A 18 11.35 -7.47 8.18
C PHE A 18 10.94 -8.75 8.95
N SER A 19 11.87 -9.69 9.13
CA SER A 19 11.62 -10.97 9.83
C SER A 19 11.27 -10.83 11.31
N ARG A 20 11.55 -9.66 11.91
CA ARG A 20 11.24 -9.34 13.32
C ARG A 20 9.94 -8.55 13.48
N LEU A 21 9.26 -8.21 12.39
CA LEU A 21 8.04 -7.43 12.46
C LEU A 21 6.92 -8.19 13.21
N PRO A 22 6.02 -7.44 13.88
CA PRO A 22 4.82 -8.01 14.47
C PRO A 22 3.89 -8.58 13.39
N LYS A 23 2.82 -9.27 13.81
CA LYS A 23 1.82 -9.87 12.91
C LYS A 23 1.27 -8.88 11.88
N LYS A 24 1.15 -7.60 12.24
CA LYS A 24 0.56 -6.52 11.46
C LYS A 24 1.45 -5.29 11.53
N HIS A 25 1.78 -4.67 10.41
CA HIS A 25 2.62 -3.48 10.37
C HIS A 25 2.17 -2.50 9.28
N TYR A 26 2.39 -1.21 9.50
CA TYR A 26 1.97 -0.14 8.59
C TYR A 26 3.18 0.67 8.13
N SER A 27 3.11 1.16 6.90
CA SER A 27 4.01 2.21 6.44
C SER A 27 3.65 3.56 7.06
N ASP A 28 4.51 4.55 6.81
CA ASP A 28 4.13 5.96 6.91
C ASP A 28 2.95 6.30 5.99
N VAL A 29 2.26 7.38 6.33
CA VAL A 29 1.15 7.91 5.55
C VAL A 29 1.68 8.73 4.38
N PHE A 30 1.12 8.52 3.19
CA PHE A 30 1.44 9.29 2.00
C PHE A 30 0.16 9.80 1.32
N THR A 31 0.26 10.88 0.55
CA THR A 31 -0.90 11.54 -0.07
C THR A 31 -0.87 11.39 -1.58
N VAL A 32 -1.97 10.89 -2.17
CA VAL A 32 -2.18 10.82 -3.62
C VAL A 32 -3.63 11.19 -3.91
N GLY A 33 -3.86 12.10 -4.86
CA GLY A 33 -5.20 12.57 -5.21
C GLY A 33 -5.93 13.28 -4.06
N GLY A 34 -5.20 13.86 -3.11
CA GLY A 34 -5.77 14.52 -1.93
C GLY A 34 -6.22 13.57 -0.81
N TYR A 35 -6.00 12.26 -0.94
CA TYR A 35 -6.35 11.26 0.06
C TYR A 35 -5.11 10.71 0.75
N LYS A 36 -5.24 10.42 2.05
CA LYS A 36 -4.17 9.86 2.87
C LYS A 36 -4.23 8.34 2.81
N TRP A 37 -3.19 7.76 2.23
CA TRP A 37 -3.02 6.33 2.07
C TRP A 37 -1.91 5.81 2.98
N ARG A 38 -1.95 4.51 3.26
CA ARG A 38 -0.82 3.78 3.85
C ARG A 38 -0.82 2.35 3.33
N ILE A 39 0.36 1.72 3.34
CA ILE A 39 0.48 0.29 3.08
C ILE A 39 0.31 -0.45 4.40
N LEU A 40 -0.51 -1.50 4.37
CA LEU A 40 -0.70 -2.43 5.48
C LEU A 40 -0.13 -3.79 5.06
N ILE A 41 0.76 -4.36 5.88
CA ILE A 41 1.28 -5.71 5.68
C ILE A 41 0.97 -6.63 6.86
N PHE A 42 0.85 -7.91 6.52
CA PHE A 42 0.95 -9.03 7.44
C PHE A 42 2.16 -9.87 7.00
N PRO A 43 3.33 -9.74 7.66
CA PRO A 43 4.56 -10.39 7.22
C PRO A 43 4.46 -11.91 7.09
N LYS A 44 3.66 -12.54 7.96
CA LYS A 44 3.38 -13.99 7.99
C LYS A 44 2.01 -14.36 7.39
N GLY A 45 1.36 -13.41 6.73
CA GLY A 45 0.06 -13.58 6.09
C GLY A 45 -1.16 -13.30 6.97
N ASN A 46 -2.30 -13.19 6.30
CA ASN A 46 -3.61 -12.94 6.87
C ASN A 46 -4.57 -14.04 6.36
N ASN A 47 -4.72 -15.11 7.13
CA ASN A 47 -5.33 -16.39 6.69
C ASN A 47 -4.62 -17.02 5.48
N ALA A 48 -3.32 -16.78 5.37
CA ALA A 48 -2.41 -17.34 4.38
C ALA A 48 -1.02 -17.52 5.00
N GLU A 49 -0.14 -18.31 4.38
CA GLU A 49 1.24 -18.55 4.85
C GLU A 49 2.29 -17.65 4.17
N HIS A 50 1.83 -16.69 3.35
CA HIS A 50 2.68 -15.78 2.59
C HIS A 50 2.41 -14.33 2.98
N LEU A 51 3.36 -13.43 2.69
CA LEU A 51 3.19 -11.99 2.84
C LEU A 51 1.85 -11.54 2.24
N SER A 52 1.01 -10.94 3.07
CA SER A 52 -0.21 -10.26 2.61
C SER A 52 0.03 -8.75 2.67
N MET A 53 -0.27 -8.05 1.58
CA MET A 53 -0.06 -6.61 1.44
C MET A 53 -1.34 -5.95 0.91
N TYR A 54 -1.69 -4.82 1.50
CA TYR A 54 -2.92 -4.08 1.22
C TYR A 54 -2.63 -2.58 1.14
N ILE A 55 -3.50 -1.86 0.44
CA ILE A 55 -3.62 -0.41 0.56
C ILE A 55 -4.75 -0.10 1.55
N ASP A 56 -4.55 0.88 2.41
CA ASP A 56 -5.52 1.32 3.42
C ASP A 56 -5.65 2.85 3.40
N VAL A 57 -6.83 3.36 3.74
CA VAL A 57 -7.08 4.79 3.91
C VAL A 57 -6.74 5.14 5.36
N ALA A 58 -5.69 5.94 5.53
CA ALA A 58 -5.05 6.14 6.83
C ALA A 58 -5.97 6.83 7.86
N ASP A 59 -6.88 7.67 7.40
CA ASP A 59 -7.84 8.44 8.19
C ASP A 59 -9.29 7.92 8.07
N SER A 60 -9.45 6.65 7.67
CA SER A 60 -10.75 5.98 7.52
C SER A 60 -11.66 6.10 8.75
N VAL A 61 -11.11 6.14 9.96
CA VAL A 61 -11.87 6.28 11.22
C VAL A 61 -12.56 7.65 11.34
N THR A 62 -12.01 8.68 10.69
CA THR A 62 -12.55 10.05 10.71
C THR A 62 -13.44 10.35 9.50
N MET A 63 -13.54 9.43 8.55
CA MET A 63 -14.36 9.60 7.35
C MET A 63 -15.85 9.41 7.68
N PRO A 64 -16.75 10.13 6.99
CA PRO A 64 -18.18 9.99 7.18
C PRO A 64 -18.65 8.59 6.79
N TYR A 65 -19.76 8.15 7.39
CA TYR A 65 -20.39 6.88 7.06
C TYR A 65 -20.75 6.81 5.57
N GLY A 66 -20.47 5.68 4.92
CA GLY A 66 -20.74 5.47 3.50
C GLY A 66 -19.73 6.10 2.54
N TRP A 67 -18.64 6.68 3.04
CA TRP A 67 -17.59 7.21 2.18
C TRP A 67 -16.94 6.11 1.33
N THR A 68 -16.78 6.39 0.04
CA THR A 68 -16.13 5.49 -0.92
C THR A 68 -15.31 6.27 -1.93
N ARG A 69 -14.24 5.67 -2.43
CA ARG A 69 -13.42 6.18 -3.53
C ARG A 69 -12.91 5.06 -4.40
N PHE A 70 -12.88 5.34 -5.70
CA PHE A 70 -12.25 4.48 -6.68
C PHE A 70 -10.75 4.78 -6.72
N ALA A 71 -9.94 3.74 -6.64
CA ALA A 71 -8.50 3.82 -6.82
C ALA A 71 -8.04 2.66 -7.71
N GLN A 72 -7.28 2.97 -8.75
CA GLN A 72 -6.55 1.98 -9.52
C GLN A 72 -5.12 1.97 -9.01
N PHE A 73 -4.67 0.82 -8.51
CA PHE A 73 -3.35 0.70 -7.92
C PHE A 73 -2.72 -0.63 -8.29
N SER A 74 -1.41 -0.72 -8.02
CA SER A 74 -0.65 -1.95 -8.06
C SER A 74 0.25 -2.03 -6.86
N LEU A 75 0.46 -3.23 -6.35
CA LEU A 75 1.32 -3.52 -5.22
C LEU A 75 2.56 -4.27 -5.72
N THR A 76 3.75 -3.79 -5.37
CA THR A 76 5.02 -4.36 -5.85
C THR A 76 5.92 -4.73 -4.69
N VAL A 77 6.43 -5.97 -4.71
CA VAL A 77 7.56 -6.40 -3.87
C VAL A 77 8.82 -6.32 -4.71
N VAL A 78 9.71 -5.40 -4.34
CA VAL A 78 10.94 -5.13 -5.09
C VAL A 78 12.02 -6.14 -4.74
N ASN A 79 12.56 -6.81 -5.75
CA ASN A 79 13.78 -7.59 -5.59
C ASN A 79 14.97 -6.62 -5.61
N GLN A 80 15.65 -6.47 -4.46
CA GLN A 80 16.70 -5.48 -4.26
C GLN A 80 17.99 -5.76 -5.03
N VAL A 81 18.24 -7.02 -5.42
CA VAL A 81 19.44 -7.43 -6.18
C VAL A 81 19.18 -7.35 -7.68
N HIS A 82 17.99 -7.78 -8.10
CA HIS A 82 17.61 -7.94 -9.49
C HIS A 82 16.20 -7.40 -9.72
N SER A 83 16.08 -6.10 -9.97
CA SER A 83 14.80 -5.40 -10.10
C SER A 83 13.83 -6.02 -11.11
N LYS A 84 14.34 -6.64 -12.18
CA LYS A 84 13.53 -7.36 -13.19
C LYS A 84 12.73 -8.55 -12.65
N TYR A 85 13.11 -9.10 -11.49
CA TYR A 85 12.40 -10.18 -10.81
C TYR A 85 11.47 -9.67 -9.70
N SER A 86 11.19 -8.37 -9.64
CA SER A 86 10.18 -7.82 -8.74
C SER A 86 8.79 -8.32 -9.11
N ILE A 87 7.97 -8.60 -8.11
CA ILE A 87 6.60 -9.10 -8.31
C ILE A 87 5.65 -7.92 -8.17
N ARG A 88 4.87 -7.64 -9.22
CA ARG A 88 3.80 -6.64 -9.25
C ARG A 88 2.44 -7.31 -9.40
N LYS A 89 1.47 -6.89 -8.60
CA LYS A 89 0.07 -7.32 -8.66
C LYS A 89 -0.84 -6.11 -8.75
#